data_AF-A0A924MUS5-F1
#
_entry.id   AF-A0A924MUS5-F1
#
_cell.length_a   1.000
_cell.length_b   1.000
_cell.length_c   1.000
_cell.angle_alpha   90.00
_cell.angle_beta   90.00
_cell.angle_gamma   90.00
#
_symmetry.space_group_name_H-M   'P 1'
#
loop_
_entity.id
_entity.type
_entity.pdbx_description
1 polymer ?
#
loop_
_entity_poly.entity_id
_entity_poly.type
_entity_poly.pdbx_seq_one_letter_code
_entity_poly.pdbx_strand_id
1 'polypeptide(L)'
;MTLITPWIWRRNNWPKLTFDASALAGDLSDAYGAHANMVAKALSIGLTDAREIALEATASEALATAAIEGERPDLTAVRSSVLRKLGLPSTGPVDRHVDGLIELLHDATTRTDVPLDKERLCGWQASLFPTGFSGVHRTTAGAWRTHEDPMQIVSGMPGGETVHYQAPPSEDVPDHMAQFLDWFDR
;
A
#
# COMPACT_ATOMS: atom_id res chain seq x y z
N MET A 1 1.21 8.25 -37.25
CA MET A 1 1.59 9.07 -36.08
C MET A 1 0.98 8.42 -34.85
N THR A 2 1.77 7.65 -34.10
CA THR A 2 1.30 7.05 -32.84
C THR A 2 1.15 8.18 -31.84
N LEU A 3 -0.07 8.47 -31.41
CA LEU A 3 -0.31 9.45 -30.35
C LEU A 3 0.37 8.90 -29.09
N ILE A 4 1.46 9.54 -28.67
CA ILE A 4 2.01 9.30 -27.34
C ILE A 4 0.95 9.80 -26.38
N THR A 5 0.22 8.88 -25.77
CA THR A 5 -0.74 9.22 -24.72
C THR A 5 0.04 9.94 -23.62
N PRO A 6 -0.28 11.19 -23.28
CA PRO A 6 0.41 11.90 -22.22
C PRO A 6 0.25 11.12 -20.91
N TRP A 7 1.27 11.22 -20.03
CA TRP A 7 1.20 10.67 -18.68
C TRP A 7 -0.10 11.08 -17.99
N ILE A 8 -0.68 10.20 -17.18
CA ILE A 8 -2.03 10.39 -16.63
C ILE A 8 -2.20 11.75 -15.95
N TRP A 9 -1.18 12.21 -15.22
CA TRP A 9 -1.17 13.48 -14.50
C TRP A 9 -1.12 14.73 -15.40
N ARG A 10 -0.79 14.56 -16.69
CA ARG A 10 -0.81 15.63 -17.71
C ARG A 10 -2.13 15.71 -18.47
N ARG A 11 -3.09 14.82 -18.19
CA ARG A 11 -4.41 14.88 -18.83
C ARG A 11 -5.19 16.06 -18.26
N ASN A 12 -5.97 16.74 -19.11
CA ASN A 12 -6.72 17.94 -18.72
C ASN A 12 -7.73 17.70 -17.58
N ASN A 13 -8.20 16.45 -17.41
CA ASN A 13 -9.13 16.08 -16.37
C ASN A 13 -8.44 15.60 -15.08
N TRP A 14 -7.11 15.59 -15.01
CA TRP A 14 -6.41 15.23 -13.78
C TRP A 14 -6.55 16.33 -12.72
N PRO A 15 -6.71 16.00 -11.42
CA PRO A 15 -6.93 14.66 -10.86
C PRO A 15 -8.41 14.23 -10.81
N LYS A 16 -9.33 14.99 -11.41
CA LYS A 16 -10.78 14.73 -11.48
C LYS A 16 -11.14 13.65 -12.50
N LEU A 17 -10.72 12.42 -12.20
CA LEU A 17 -11.06 11.23 -12.99
C LEU A 17 -12.56 10.92 -12.88
N THR A 18 -13.12 10.39 -13.96
CA THR A 18 -14.52 9.91 -14.01
C THR A 18 -14.53 8.46 -14.44
N PHE A 19 -15.57 7.72 -14.04
CA PHE A 19 -15.76 6.32 -14.40
C PHE A 19 -17.22 6.07 -14.78
N ASP A 20 -17.45 5.01 -15.56
CA ASP A 20 -18.80 4.55 -15.89
C ASP A 20 -19.28 3.55 -14.84
N ALA A 21 -20.18 4.01 -13.96
CA ALA A 21 -20.75 3.16 -12.91
C ALA A 21 -21.57 1.98 -13.48
N SER A 22 -22.19 2.13 -14.65
CA SER A 22 -22.97 1.05 -15.27
C SER A 22 -22.07 -0.04 -15.82
N ALA A 23 -20.92 0.35 -16.39
CA ALA A 23 -19.91 -0.60 -16.85
C ALA A 23 -19.31 -1.43 -15.71
N LEU A 24 -19.17 -0.84 -14.50
CA LEU A 24 -18.61 -1.52 -13.33
C LEU A 24 -19.65 -2.29 -12.48
N ALA A 25 -20.94 -2.08 -12.72
CA ALA A 25 -22.00 -2.59 -11.83
C ALA A 25 -21.99 -4.13 -11.71
N GLY A 26 -21.72 -4.83 -12.81
CA GLY A 26 -21.62 -6.30 -12.82
C GLY A 26 -20.47 -6.81 -11.96
N ASP A 27 -19.25 -6.31 -12.23
CA ASP A 27 -18.04 -6.72 -11.50
C ASP A 27 -18.15 -6.40 -10.00
N LEU A 28 -18.72 -5.25 -9.64
CA LEU A 28 -18.97 -4.87 -8.24
C LEU A 28 -19.98 -5.81 -7.58
N SER A 29 -21.07 -6.15 -8.27
CA SER A 29 -22.07 -7.09 -7.75
C SER A 29 -21.45 -8.47 -7.50
N ASP A 30 -20.61 -8.96 -8.41
CA ASP A 30 -19.93 -10.24 -8.26
C ASP A 30 -18.94 -10.21 -7.09
N ALA A 31 -18.17 -9.14 -6.94
CA ALA A 31 -17.25 -8.95 -5.81
C ALA A 31 -17.99 -8.92 -4.47
N TYR A 32 -19.07 -8.15 -4.36
CA TYR A 32 -19.89 -8.11 -3.14
C TYR A 32 -20.55 -9.46 -2.86
N GLY A 33 -21.04 -10.16 -3.89
CA GLY A 33 -21.62 -11.49 -3.77
C GLY A 33 -20.61 -12.52 -3.23
N ALA A 34 -19.38 -12.50 -3.76
CA ALA A 34 -18.29 -13.35 -3.29
C ALA A 34 -17.93 -13.07 -1.83
N HIS A 35 -17.81 -11.78 -1.45
CA HIS A 35 -17.52 -11.39 -0.08
C HIS A 35 -18.64 -11.81 0.88
N ALA A 36 -19.91 -11.54 0.54
CA ALA A 36 -21.05 -11.94 1.36
C ALA A 36 -21.14 -13.45 1.54
N ASN A 37 -20.86 -14.22 0.49
CA ASN A 37 -20.83 -15.69 0.54
C ASN A 37 -19.72 -16.20 1.48
N MET A 38 -18.51 -15.62 1.39
CA MET A 38 -17.41 -15.94 2.31
C MET A 38 -17.80 -15.69 3.77
N VAL A 39 -18.36 -14.52 4.08
CA VAL A 39 -18.82 -14.16 5.43
C VAL A 39 -19.91 -15.11 5.92
N ALA A 40 -20.91 -15.41 5.09
CA ALA A 40 -21.99 -16.33 5.45
C ALA A 40 -21.47 -17.74 5.77
N LYS A 41 -20.52 -18.25 4.99
CA LYS A 41 -19.87 -19.54 5.25
C LYS A 41 -19.12 -19.54 6.57
N ALA A 42 -18.33 -18.50 6.86
CA ALA A 42 -17.60 -18.38 8.12
C ALA A 42 -18.55 -18.42 9.33
N LEU A 43 -19.62 -17.62 9.28
CA LEU A 43 -20.64 -17.60 10.32
C LEU A 43 -21.35 -18.96 10.49
N SER A 44 -21.62 -19.68 9.38
CA SER A 44 -22.33 -20.97 9.42
C SER A 44 -21.58 -22.08 10.17
N ILE A 45 -20.24 -22.00 10.21
CA ILE A 45 -19.39 -22.96 10.93
C ILE A 45 -18.96 -22.45 12.32
N GLY A 46 -19.55 -21.35 12.78
CA GLY A 46 -19.26 -20.80 14.10
C GLY A 46 -17.88 -20.17 14.22
N LEU A 47 -17.27 -19.70 13.11
CA LEU A 47 -16.08 -18.86 13.17
C LEU A 47 -16.46 -17.47 13.71
N THR A 48 -16.58 -17.40 15.04
CA THR A 48 -16.91 -16.17 15.77
C THR A 48 -15.69 -15.57 16.47
N ASP A 49 -14.66 -16.36 16.75
CA ASP A 49 -13.37 -15.87 17.25
C ASP A 49 -12.38 -15.77 16.08
N ALA A 50 -12.18 -14.55 15.61
CA ALA A 50 -11.40 -14.26 14.41
C ALA A 50 -9.91 -14.10 14.70
N ARG A 51 -9.41 -14.31 15.93
CA ARG A 51 -8.01 -14.00 16.26
C ARG A 51 -6.98 -14.82 15.50
N GLU A 52 -7.14 -16.14 15.42
CA GLU A 52 -6.22 -16.99 14.64
C GLU A 52 -6.32 -16.71 13.13
N ILE A 53 -7.54 -16.45 12.64
CA ILE A 53 -7.79 -16.07 11.25
C ILE A 53 -7.15 -14.72 10.94
N ALA A 54 -7.30 -13.74 11.81
CA ALA A 54 -6.72 -12.40 11.67
C ALA A 54 -5.19 -12.48 11.69
N LEU A 55 -4.61 -13.36 12.52
CA LEU A 55 -3.17 -13.60 12.53
C LEU A 55 -2.70 -14.14 11.18
N GLU A 56 -3.30 -15.23 10.70
CA GLU A 56 -2.87 -15.85 9.45
C GLU A 56 -3.15 -14.95 8.24
N ALA A 57 -4.29 -14.25 8.23
CA ALA A 57 -4.63 -13.27 7.19
C ALA A 57 -3.62 -12.11 7.17
N THR A 58 -3.28 -11.53 8.33
CA THR A 58 -2.29 -10.43 8.41
C THR A 58 -0.90 -10.90 7.99
N ALA A 59 -0.48 -12.10 8.43
CA ALA A 59 0.80 -12.66 8.03
C ALA A 59 0.85 -12.93 6.51
N SER A 60 -0.22 -13.48 5.93
CA SER A 60 -0.33 -13.70 4.49
C SER A 60 -0.32 -12.39 3.72
N GLU A 61 -1.01 -11.36 4.20
CA GLU A 61 -1.06 -10.03 3.57
C GLU A 61 0.34 -9.39 3.55
N ALA A 62 1.06 -9.48 4.67
CA ALA A 62 2.43 -8.96 4.76
C ALA A 62 3.39 -9.66 3.80
N LEU A 63 3.30 -10.99 3.69
CA LEU A 63 4.12 -11.76 2.76
C LEU A 63 3.80 -11.45 1.31
N ALA A 64 2.51 -11.32 0.97
CA ALA A 64 2.06 -11.00 -0.37
C ALA A 64 2.48 -9.57 -0.78
N THR A 65 2.30 -8.60 0.11
CA THR A 65 2.72 -7.20 -0.09
C THR A 65 4.23 -7.11 -0.33
N ALA A 66 5.03 -7.76 0.54
CA ALA A 66 6.47 -7.77 0.39
C ALA A 66 6.93 -8.46 -0.91
N ALA A 67 6.25 -9.53 -1.32
CA ALA A 67 6.58 -10.26 -2.55
C ALA A 67 6.37 -9.43 -3.82
N ILE A 68 5.42 -8.48 -3.83
CA ILE A 68 5.21 -7.54 -4.95
C ILE A 68 6.45 -6.66 -5.14
N GLU A 69 7.08 -6.22 -4.04
CA GLU A 69 8.32 -5.46 -4.04
C GLU A 69 9.58 -6.33 -4.23
N GLY A 70 9.41 -7.64 -4.45
CA GLY A 70 10.49 -8.61 -4.61
C GLY A 70 11.16 -9.03 -3.29
N GLU A 71 10.62 -8.61 -2.15
CA GLU A 71 11.10 -8.97 -0.83
C GLU A 71 10.56 -10.34 -0.38
N ARG A 72 11.32 -11.01 0.50
CA ARG A 72 10.96 -12.32 1.07
C ARG A 72 11.26 -12.35 2.56
N PRO A 73 10.43 -11.70 3.40
CA PRO A 73 10.68 -11.67 4.84
C PRO A 73 10.58 -13.07 5.45
N ASP A 74 11.29 -13.30 6.54
CA ASP A 74 11.23 -14.57 7.26
C ASP A 74 9.83 -14.77 7.87
N LEU A 75 9.22 -15.91 7.58
CA LEU A 75 7.86 -16.23 8.03
C LEU A 75 7.74 -16.24 9.57
N THR A 76 8.80 -16.66 10.27
CA THR A 76 8.81 -16.70 11.74
C THR A 76 8.84 -15.29 12.32
N ALA A 77 9.62 -14.38 11.72
CA ALA A 77 9.64 -12.96 12.08
C ALA A 77 8.29 -12.30 11.82
N VAL A 78 7.65 -12.56 10.67
CA VAL A 78 6.30 -12.06 10.34
C VAL A 78 5.29 -12.51 11.38
N ARG A 79 5.20 -13.82 11.65
CA ARG A 79 4.26 -14.35 12.66
C ARG A 79 4.52 -13.78 14.06
N SER A 80 5.79 -13.67 14.43
CA SER A 80 6.21 -13.10 15.72
C SER A 80 5.79 -11.64 15.86
N SER A 81 5.93 -10.85 14.78
CA SER A 81 5.51 -9.46 14.73
C SER A 81 3.99 -9.31 14.83
N VAL A 82 3.22 -10.11 14.08
CA VAL A 82 1.75 -10.12 14.15
C VAL A 82 1.26 -10.49 15.55
N LEU A 83 1.84 -11.51 16.20
CA LEU A 83 1.51 -11.87 17.57
C LEU A 83 1.70 -10.69 18.53
N ARG A 84 2.86 -10.02 18.47
CA ARG A 84 3.13 -8.82 19.29
C ARG A 84 2.11 -7.73 19.01
N LYS A 85 1.77 -7.49 17.74
CA LYS A 85 0.81 -6.45 17.34
C LYS A 85 -0.61 -6.72 17.87
N LEU A 86 -1.01 -7.99 17.94
CA LEU A 86 -2.29 -8.42 18.50
C LEU A 86 -2.29 -8.49 20.04
N GLY A 87 -1.19 -8.10 20.71
CA GLY A 87 -1.05 -8.15 22.17
C GLY A 87 -0.87 -9.57 22.72
N LEU A 88 -0.44 -10.52 21.88
CA LEU A 88 -0.21 -11.91 22.25
C LEU A 88 1.28 -12.14 22.58
N PRO A 89 1.60 -13.07 23.50
CA PRO A 89 2.99 -13.43 23.78
C PRO A 89 3.70 -13.96 22.54
N SER A 90 4.92 -13.48 22.30
CA SER A 90 5.82 -14.02 21.28
C SER A 90 7.26 -14.10 21.80
N THR A 91 7.91 -15.21 21.51
CA THR A 91 9.36 -15.43 21.76
C THR A 91 10.17 -15.50 20.46
N GLY A 92 9.51 -15.26 19.32
CA GLY A 92 10.15 -15.30 18.01
C GLY A 92 11.05 -14.09 17.75
N PRO A 93 11.75 -14.09 16.61
CA PRO A 93 12.69 -13.02 16.27
C PRO A 93 12.02 -11.65 16.18
N VAL A 94 12.84 -10.61 16.32
CA VAL A 94 12.47 -9.22 16.13
C VAL A 94 13.17 -8.74 14.87
N ASP A 95 12.38 -8.24 13.93
CA ASP A 95 12.86 -7.63 12.69
C ASP A 95 12.11 -6.31 12.52
N ARG A 96 12.84 -5.19 12.54
CA ARG A 96 12.25 -3.85 12.53
C ARG A 96 11.59 -3.51 11.21
N HIS A 97 12.07 -4.08 10.10
CA HIS A 97 11.47 -3.87 8.78
C HIS A 97 10.12 -4.56 8.72
N VAL A 98 10.07 -5.81 9.18
CA VAL A 98 8.81 -6.56 9.32
C VAL A 98 7.86 -5.88 10.30
N ASP A 99 8.35 -5.45 11.46
CA ASP A 99 7.52 -4.74 12.46
C ASP A 99 6.90 -3.48 11.87
N GLY A 100 7.66 -2.69 11.11
CA GLY A 100 7.15 -1.50 10.43
C GLY A 100 6.07 -1.78 9.38
N LEU A 101 6.22 -2.87 8.60
CA LEU A 101 5.20 -3.33 7.66
C LEU A 101 3.92 -3.79 8.38
N ILE A 102 4.05 -4.58 9.45
CA ILE A 102 2.90 -5.05 10.24
C ILE A 102 2.18 -3.89 10.93
N GLU A 103 2.92 -2.89 11.42
CA GLU A 103 2.33 -1.68 11.99
C GLU A 103 1.52 -0.89 10.97
N LEU A 104 2.06 -0.70 9.76
CA LEU A 104 1.38 -0.04 8.64
C LEU A 104 0.11 -0.79 8.26
N LEU A 105 0.20 -2.09 8.00
CA LEU A 105 -0.94 -2.90 7.56
C LEU A 105 -2.05 -2.91 8.62
N HIS A 106 -1.67 -3.02 9.89
CA HIS A 106 -2.63 -2.97 10.98
C HIS A 106 -3.32 -1.60 11.09
N ASP A 107 -2.57 -0.49 11.04
CA ASP A 107 -3.16 0.84 11.14
C ASP A 107 -4.08 1.13 9.93
N ALA A 108 -3.66 0.76 8.72
CA ALA A 108 -4.44 0.95 7.50
C ALA A 108 -5.74 0.14 7.45
N THR A 109 -5.76 -1.06 8.05
CA THR A 109 -6.91 -1.98 7.97
C THR A 109 -7.85 -1.91 9.17
N THR A 110 -7.39 -1.43 10.34
CA THR A 110 -8.18 -1.43 11.57
C THR A 110 -8.65 -0.04 12.01
N ARG A 111 -7.99 1.02 11.57
CA ARG A 111 -8.33 2.41 11.92
C ARG A 111 -8.92 3.13 10.71
N THR A 112 -9.91 2.51 10.10
CA THR A 112 -10.60 3.02 8.90
C THR A 112 -11.57 4.17 9.20
N ASP A 113 -11.87 4.38 10.49
CA ASP A 113 -12.66 5.49 11.03
C ASP A 113 -11.84 6.76 11.30
N VAL A 114 -10.52 6.67 11.22
CA VAL A 114 -9.61 7.81 11.36
C VAL A 114 -9.34 8.39 9.96
N PRO A 115 -9.42 9.72 9.76
CA PRO A 115 -9.06 10.35 8.50
C PRO A 115 -7.66 9.97 8.01
N LEU A 116 -7.47 9.94 6.69
CA LEU A 116 -6.15 9.84 6.09
C LEU A 116 -5.60 11.25 5.87
N ASP A 117 -4.59 11.63 6.63
CA ASP A 117 -3.88 12.89 6.45
C ASP A 117 -2.42 12.68 6.05
N LYS A 118 -1.71 13.80 5.85
CA LYS A 118 -0.29 13.78 5.49
C LYS A 118 0.56 13.11 6.56
N GLU A 119 0.31 13.38 7.84
CA GLU A 119 1.13 12.85 8.93
C GLU A 119 1.02 11.33 8.99
N ARG A 120 -0.20 10.81 8.89
CA ARG A 120 -0.49 9.37 8.87
C ARG A 120 0.12 8.69 7.65
N LEU A 121 -0.07 9.24 6.45
CA LEU A 121 0.49 8.66 5.23
C LEU A 121 2.03 8.68 5.22
N CYS A 122 2.64 9.77 5.69
CA CYS A 122 4.08 9.84 5.87
C CYS A 122 4.57 8.88 6.97
N GLY A 123 3.81 8.73 8.07
CA GLY A 123 4.12 7.80 9.15
C GLY A 123 4.14 6.36 8.67
N TRP A 124 3.17 5.97 7.84
CA TRP A 124 3.16 4.69 7.14
C TRP A 124 4.42 4.51 6.29
N GLN A 125 4.78 5.48 5.44
CA GLN A 125 6.00 5.36 4.65
C GLN A 125 7.25 5.28 5.53
N ALA A 126 7.32 6.04 6.62
CA ALA A 126 8.45 6.00 7.54
C ALA A 126 8.61 4.64 8.24
N SER A 127 7.51 3.95 8.55
CA SER A 127 7.57 2.63 9.18
C SER A 127 8.23 1.59 8.27
N LEU A 128 8.08 1.72 6.94
CA LEU A 128 8.74 0.86 5.95
C LEU A 128 10.25 1.11 5.82
N PHE A 129 10.76 2.24 6.33
CA PHE A 129 12.19 2.61 6.23
C PHE A 129 12.75 2.98 7.60
N PRO A 130 12.79 2.06 8.57
CA PRO A 130 13.15 2.37 9.97
C PRO A 130 14.59 2.86 10.15
N THR A 131 15.47 2.61 9.17
CA THR A 131 16.86 3.07 9.15
C THR A 131 17.08 4.31 8.29
N GLY A 132 16.06 4.74 7.52
CA GLY A 132 16.21 5.75 6.48
C GLY A 132 16.99 5.27 5.25
N PHE A 133 17.07 3.94 5.03
CA PHE A 133 17.71 3.34 3.86
C PHE A 133 16.78 2.35 3.16
N SER A 134 16.83 2.33 1.83
CA SER A 134 16.32 1.25 0.98
C SER A 134 17.53 0.48 0.45
N GLY A 135 17.79 -0.70 1.01
CA GLY A 135 19.05 -1.41 0.81
C GLY A 135 20.25 -0.55 1.26
N VAL A 136 21.15 -0.24 0.34
CA VAL A 136 22.33 0.62 0.60
C VAL A 136 22.09 2.09 0.29
N HIS A 137 20.93 2.43 -0.29
CA HIS A 137 20.63 3.79 -0.72
C HIS A 137 19.87 4.53 0.37
N ARG A 138 20.35 5.74 0.70
CA ARG A 138 19.65 6.63 1.62
C ARG A 138 18.31 7.03 1.00
N THR A 139 17.24 6.99 1.80
CA THR A 139 15.91 7.46 1.43
C THR A 139 15.42 8.48 2.44
N THR A 140 14.59 9.41 1.98
CA THR A 140 13.89 10.34 2.86
C THR A 140 12.64 9.64 3.40
N ALA A 141 12.75 9.12 4.61
CA ALA A 141 11.61 8.53 5.32
C ALA A 141 10.67 9.63 5.87
N GLY A 142 9.36 9.42 5.77
CA GLY A 142 8.32 10.28 6.33
C GLY A 142 8.08 11.60 5.59
N ALA A 143 8.49 11.74 4.33
CA ALA A 143 8.29 12.99 3.60
C ALA A 143 8.04 12.79 2.10
N TRP A 144 7.49 13.84 1.47
CA TRP A 144 7.42 13.92 0.01
C TRP A 144 8.84 14.01 -0.56
N ARG A 145 9.03 13.39 -1.73
CA ARG A 145 10.28 13.54 -2.47
C ARG A 145 10.51 15.00 -2.88
N THR A 146 11.78 15.39 -2.91
CA THR A 146 12.22 16.76 -3.21
C THR A 146 13.32 16.83 -4.27
N HIS A 147 13.69 15.69 -4.88
CA HIS A 147 14.74 15.64 -5.88
C HIS A 147 14.29 16.30 -7.20
N GLU A 148 15.21 16.95 -7.90
CA GLU A 148 14.96 17.58 -9.20
C GLU A 148 14.85 16.54 -10.32
N ASP A 149 15.54 15.41 -10.19
CA ASP A 149 15.52 14.35 -11.19
C ASP A 149 14.10 13.77 -11.36
N PRO A 150 13.68 13.42 -12.58
CA PRO A 150 12.36 12.85 -12.81
C PRO A 150 12.24 11.46 -12.17
N MET A 151 11.16 11.22 -11.43
CA MET A 151 10.81 9.87 -10.98
C MET A 151 10.18 9.10 -12.14
N GLN A 152 10.86 8.07 -12.62
CA GLN A 152 10.47 7.29 -13.80
C GLN A 152 10.37 5.79 -13.49
N ILE A 153 9.36 5.15 -14.06
CA ILE A 153 9.26 3.69 -14.15
C ILE A 153 9.92 3.29 -15.47
N VAL A 154 11.07 2.65 -15.39
CA VAL A 154 11.90 2.28 -16.54
C VAL A 154 12.10 0.77 -16.63
N SER A 155 12.32 0.27 -17.84
CA SER A 155 12.82 -1.09 -18.07
C SER A 155 13.93 -1.09 -19.12
N GLY A 156 14.81 -2.09 -19.08
CA GLY A 156 15.89 -2.25 -20.05
C GLY A 156 17.26 -2.25 -19.38
N MET A 157 18.30 -2.48 -20.17
CA MET A 157 19.68 -2.38 -19.69
C MET A 157 20.15 -0.93 -19.66
N PRO A 158 21.16 -0.61 -18.83
CA PRO A 158 21.78 0.72 -18.81
C PRO A 158 22.16 1.19 -20.22
N GLY A 159 21.65 2.35 -20.64
CA GLY A 159 21.90 2.95 -21.95
C GLY A 159 20.91 2.55 -23.06
N GLY A 160 19.86 1.80 -22.74
CA GLY A 160 18.77 1.40 -23.64
C GLY A 160 17.40 1.40 -22.96
N GLU A 161 17.23 2.21 -21.93
CA GLU A 161 16.04 2.23 -21.08
C GLU A 161 14.80 2.74 -21.83
N THR A 162 13.68 2.05 -21.63
CA THR A 162 12.35 2.53 -22.03
C THR A 162 11.64 3.09 -20.82
N VAL A 163 11.20 4.34 -20.90
CA VAL A 163 10.39 5.00 -19.87
C VAL A 163 8.93 4.63 -20.09
N HIS A 164 8.36 3.83 -19.18
CA HIS A 164 6.94 3.43 -19.21
C HIS A 164 6.03 4.47 -18.58
N TYR A 165 6.55 5.20 -17.60
CA TYR A 165 5.83 6.23 -16.89
C TYR A 165 6.80 7.22 -16.28
N GLN A 166 6.42 8.49 -16.25
CA GLN A 166 7.08 9.51 -15.45
C GLN A 166 6.04 10.12 -14.52
N ALA A 167 6.34 10.14 -13.22
CA ALA A 167 5.49 10.78 -12.22
C ALA A 167 5.56 12.31 -12.33
N PRO A 168 4.66 13.07 -11.65
CA PRO A 168 4.77 14.52 -11.57
C PRO A 168 6.17 15.00 -11.11
N PRO A 169 6.61 16.21 -11.42
CA PRO A 169 7.76 16.83 -10.76
C PRO A 169 7.64 16.79 -9.23
N SER A 170 8.77 16.74 -8.51
CA SER A 170 8.75 16.68 -7.03
C SER A 170 8.11 17.91 -6.40
N GLU A 171 8.30 19.08 -7.02
CA GLU A 171 7.69 20.36 -6.62
C GLU A 171 6.16 20.34 -6.66
N ASP A 172 5.56 19.53 -7.55
CA ASP A 172 4.11 19.44 -7.72
C ASP A 172 3.47 18.41 -6.78
N VAL A 173 4.26 17.52 -6.17
CA VAL A 173 3.75 16.43 -5.30
C VAL A 173 2.93 16.95 -4.12
N PRO A 174 3.35 17.99 -3.37
CA PRO A 174 2.54 18.51 -2.26
C PRO A 174 1.12 18.87 -2.66
N ASP A 175 0.94 19.56 -3.79
CA ASP A 175 -0.37 20.00 -4.27
C ASP A 175 -1.22 18.83 -4.81
N HIS A 176 -0.57 17.85 -5.45
CA HIS A 176 -1.23 16.62 -5.88
C HIS A 176 -1.73 15.80 -4.68
N MET A 177 -0.90 15.67 -3.64
CA MET A 177 -1.25 14.92 -2.43
C MET A 177 -2.33 15.64 -1.62
N ALA A 178 -2.32 16.97 -1.56
CA ALA A 178 -3.40 17.72 -0.91
C ALA A 178 -4.75 17.47 -1.58
N GLN A 179 -4.81 17.46 -2.91
CA GLN A 179 -6.02 17.14 -3.67
C GLN A 179 -6.46 15.68 -3.49
N PHE A 180 -5.51 14.75 -3.43
CA PHE A 180 -5.80 13.34 -3.18
C PHE A 180 -6.39 13.12 -1.78
N LEU A 181 -5.80 13.72 -0.74
CA LEU A 181 -6.26 13.56 0.64
C LEU A 181 -7.64 14.21 0.85
N ASP A 182 -7.88 15.40 0.27
CA ASP A 182 -9.21 16.03 0.28
C ASP A 182 -10.26 15.22 -0.51
N TRP A 183 -9.86 14.47 -1.54
CA TRP A 183 -10.76 13.56 -2.24
C TRP A 183 -11.03 12.28 -1.44
N PHE A 184 -10.01 11.71 -0.79
CA PHE A 184 -10.10 10.43 -0.08
C PHE A 184 -10.96 10.51 1.18
N ASP A 185 -10.93 11.64 1.89
CA ASP A 185 -11.68 11.84 3.14
C ASP A 185 -13.14 12.28 2.93
N ARG A 186 -13.63 12.27 1.68
CA ARG A 186 -15.03 12.59 1.31
C ARG A 186 -15.88 11.34 1.19
#